data_AF-A0A661R0A5-F1
#
_entry.id   AF-A0A661R0A5-F1
#
_cell.length_a   1.000
_cell.length_b   1.000
_cell.length_c   1.000
_cell.angle_alpha   90.00
_cell.angle_beta   90.00
_cell.angle_gamma   90.00
#
_symmetry.space_group_name_H-M   'P 1'
#
loop_
_entity.id
_entity.type
_entity.pdbx_description
1 polymer ?
#
loop_
_entity_poly.entity_id
_entity_poly.type
_entity_poly.pdbx_seq_one_letter_code
_entity_poly.pdbx_strand_id
1 'polypeptide(L)' 'MTGEKLSVEMLKIRSNLPIILCSGYSEKISGPMAMALGIRKFMEKPLLMNDLARVIRDLLDDNNEQ' A
#
# COMPACT_ATOMS: atom_id res chain seq x y z
N MET A 1 -13.83 9.66 -4.88
CA MET A 1 -12.56 9.66 -4.10
C MET A 1 -11.76 8.44 -4.52
N THR A 2 -10.45 8.57 -4.68
CA THR A 2 -9.55 7.50 -5.18
C THR A 2 -8.73 6.92 -4.03
N GLY A 3 -8.16 5.72 -4.23
CA GLY A 3 -7.42 5.00 -3.17
C GLY A 3 -6.18 5.76 -2.70
N GLU A 4 -5.48 6.46 -3.59
CA GLU A 4 -4.33 7.28 -3.24
C GLU A 4 -4.70 8.49 -2.38
N LYS A 5 -5.83 9.16 -2.68
CA LYS A 5 -6.31 10.29 -1.87
C LYS A 5 -6.69 9.83 -0.46
N LEU A 6 -7.39 8.70 -0.36
CA LEU A 6 -7.71 8.12 0.95
C LEU A 6 -6.44 7.77 1.73
N SER A 7 -5.46 7.16 1.08
CA SER A 7 -4.20 6.78 1.71
C SER A 7 -3.48 8.00 2.30
N VAL A 8 -3.43 9.11 1.57
CA VAL A 8 -2.83 10.37 2.05
C VAL A 8 -3.57 10.91 3.27
N GLU A 9 -4.90 10.94 3.27
CA GLU A 9 -5.66 11.41 4.44
C GLU A 9 -5.49 10.48 5.67
N MET A 10 -5.42 9.16 5.46
CA MET A 10 -5.14 8.21 6.54
C MET A 10 -3.75 8.44 7.15
N LEU A 11 -2.74 8.71 6.32
CA LEU A 11 -1.37 8.98 6.79
C LEU A 11 -1.24 10.30 7.55
N LYS A 12 -2.09 11.30 7.26
CA LYS A 12 -2.17 12.54 8.06
C LYS A 12 -2.65 12.28 9.49
N ILE A 13 -3.54 11.30 9.67
CA ILE A 13 -4.06 10.90 10.99
C ILE A 13 -3.05 9.99 11.70
N ARG A 14 -2.48 9.02 10.97
CA ARG A 14 -1.53 8.04 11.52
C ARG A 14 -0.41 7.77 10.52
N SER A 15 0.71 8.45 10.70
CA SER A 15 1.88 8.39 9.78
C SER A 15 2.58 7.02 9.73
N ASN A 16 2.42 6.19 10.77
CA ASN A 16 2.97 4.83 10.83
C ASN A 16 1.99 3.74 10.36
N LEU A 17 0.82 4.10 9.81
CA LEU A 17 -0.13 3.10 9.32
C LEU A 17 0.44 2.44 8.05
N PRO A 18 0.71 1.11 8.06
CA PRO A 18 1.12 0.42 6.83
C PRO A 18 -0.07 0.35 5.86
N ILE A 19 0.14 0.81 4.63
CA ILE A 19 -0.87 0.82 3.57
C ILE A 19 -0.36 -0.01 2.39
N ILE A 20 -1.19 -0.92 1.89
CA ILE A 20 -1.03 -1.63 0.63
C ILE A 20 -2.06 -1.09 -0.35
N LEU A 21 -1.63 -0.50 -1.47
CA LEU A 21 -2.54 -0.05 -2.53
C LEU A 21 -2.61 -1.08 -3.65
N CYS A 22 -3.82 -1.56 -3.96
CA CYS A 22 -4.03 -2.57 -5.01
C CYS A 22 -4.71 -1.94 -6.24
N SER A 23 -4.12 -2.06 -7.43
CA SER A 23 -4.65 -1.48 -8.67
C SER A 23 -4.78 -2.53 -9.77
N GLY A 24 -5.94 -2.64 -10.43
CA GLY A 24 -6.12 -3.57 -11.56
C GLY A 24 -6.09 -2.93 -12.93
N TYR A 25 -6.46 -1.66 -13.01
CA TYR A 25 -6.34 -0.82 -14.20
C TYR A 25 -6.51 0.62 -13.75
N SER A 26 -5.42 1.40 -13.77
CA SER A 26 -5.44 2.83 -13.48
C SER A 26 -4.27 3.48 -14.18
N GLU A 27 -4.54 4.24 -15.24
CA GLU A 27 -3.52 5.06 -15.93
C GLU A 27 -2.93 6.15 -15.02
N LYS A 28 -3.55 6.40 -13.85
CA LYS A 28 -3.26 7.55 -12.99
C LYS A 28 -2.33 7.24 -11.82
N ILE A 29 -2.05 5.98 -11.52
CA ILE A 29 -1.20 5.61 -10.37
C ILE A 29 -0.23 4.48 -10.76
N SER A 30 1.07 4.73 -10.54
CA SER A 30 2.13 3.74 -10.71
C SER A 30 2.70 3.34 -9.35
N GLY A 31 3.37 2.19 -9.28
CA GLY A 31 4.09 1.76 -8.07
C GLY A 31 5.01 2.84 -7.50
N PRO A 32 5.89 3.48 -8.29
CA PRO A 32 6.75 4.58 -7.83
C PRO A 32 5.96 5.76 -7.27
N MET A 33 4.86 6.16 -7.90
CA MET A 33 4.01 7.25 -7.42
C MET A 33 3.35 6.90 -6.08
N ALA A 34 2.88 5.66 -5.93
CA ALA A 34 2.29 5.20 -4.67
C ALA A 34 3.31 5.28 -3.52
N MET A 35 4.54 4.82 -3.74
CA MET A 35 5.61 4.88 -2.74
C MET A 35 5.95 6.33 -2.32
N ALA A 36 5.96 7.27 -3.27
CA ALA A 36 6.18 8.68 -3.00
C ALA A 36 5.08 9.33 -2.12
N LEU A 37 3.88 8.73 -2.08
CA LEU A 37 2.77 9.16 -1.22
C LEU A 37 2.82 8.56 0.19
N GLY A 38 3.86 7.79 0.53
CA GLY A 38 4.02 7.14 1.83
C GLY A 38 3.35 5.76 1.94
N ILE A 39 2.75 5.27 0.86
CA ILE A 39 2.21 3.90 0.77
C ILE A 39 3.39 2.92 0.82
N ARG A 40 3.25 1.84 1.59
CA ARG A 40 4.34 0.89 1.83
C ARG A 40 4.50 -0.14 0.72
N LYS A 41 3.40 -0.57 0.12
CA LYS A 41 3.40 -1.52 -1.00
C LYS A 41 2.32 -1.19 -2.02
N PHE A 42 2.63 -1.47 -3.27
CA PHE A 42 1.69 -1.41 -4.39
C PHE A 42 1.59 -2.79 -5.03
N MET A 43 0.37 -3.26 -5.28
CA MET A 43 0.14 -4.56 -5.90
C MET A 43 -0.80 -4.43 -7.09
N GLU A 44 -0.44 -5.06 -8.20
CA GLU A 44 -1.31 -5.10 -9.39
C GLU A 44 -2.32 -6.23 -9.27
N LYS A 45 -3.56 -5.99 -9.69
CA LYS A 45 -4.57 -7.04 -9.84
C LYS A 45 -4.36 -7.74 -11.19
N PRO A 46 -4.67 -9.04 -11.30
CA PRO A 46 -5.23 -9.91 -10.26
C PRO A 46 -4.23 -10.23 -9.14
N LEU A 47 -4.71 -10.23 -7.89
CA LEU A 47 -3.90 -10.55 -6.72
C LEU A 47 -3.92 -12.05 -6.46
N LEU A 48 -2.75 -12.68 -6.38
CA LEU A 48 -2.63 -14.03 -5.85
C LEU A 48 -2.66 -13.97 -4.32
N MET A 49 -3.47 -14.83 -3.68
CA MET A 49 -3.63 -14.79 -2.22
C MET A 49 -2.34 -15.08 -1.47
N ASN A 50 -1.49 -15.96 -1.99
CA ASN A 50 -0.18 -16.25 -1.38
C ASN A 50 0.74 -15.04 -1.40
N ASP A 51 0.73 -14.27 -2.48
CA ASP A 51 1.54 -13.05 -2.59
C ASP A 51 1.02 -11.97 -1.64
N LEU A 52 -0.31 -11.80 -1.57
CA LEU A 52 -0.92 -10.86 -0.63
C LEU A 52 -0.61 -11.24 0.82
N ALA A 53 -0.75 -12.53 1.18
CA ALA A 53 -0.44 -13.01 2.52
C ALA A 53 1.02 -12.77 2.90
N ARG A 54 1.95 -13.01 1.97
CA ARG A 54 3.38 -12.74 2.17
C ARG A 54 3.64 -11.25 2.38
N VAL A 55 3.08 -10.39 1.54
CA VAL A 55 3.24 -8.94 1.66
C VAL A 55 2.68 -8.41 2.99
N ILE A 56 1.52 -8.90 3.42
CA ILE A 56 0.95 -8.55 4.72
C ILE A 56 1.88 -9.01 5.85
N ARG A 57 2.45 -10.21 5.74
CA ARG A 57 3.37 -10.74 6.75
C ARG A 57 4.63 -9.91 6.86
N ASP A 58 5.29 -9.65 5.74
CA ASP A 58 6.50 -8.82 5.67
C ASP A 58 6.25 -7.44 6.30
N LEU A 59 5.12 -6.79 5.97
CA LEU A 59 4.80 -5.46 6.52
C LEU A 59 4.47 -5.47 8.01
N LEU A 60 3.89 -6.53 8.54
CA LEU A 60 3.60 -6.62 9.96
C LEU A 60 4.83 -7.00 10.78
N ASP A 61 5.74 -7.79 10.21
CA ASP A 61 6.98 -8.19 10.85
C ASP A 61 7.99 -7.02 10.89
N ASP A 62 8.06 -6.20 9.83
CA ASP A 62 8.85 -4.95 9.79
C ASP A 62 8.47 -3.95 10.90
N ASN A 63 7.24 -4.02 11.44
CA ASN A 63 6.78 -3.16 12.53
C ASN A 63 7.15 -3.68 13.93
N ASN A 64 7.69 -4.89 14.04
CA ASN A 64 8.09 -5.50 15.33
C ASN A 64 9.57 -5.28 15.68
N GLU A 65 10.34 -4.60 14.81
CA GLU A 65 11.77 -4.33 15.01
C GLU A 65 12.11 -2.86 15.31
N GLN A 66 11.14 -2.06 15.79
CA GLN A 66 11.35 -0.66 16.23
C GLN A 66 10.94 -0.43 17.67
#